data_AF-A0A7J3CVF9-F1
#
_entry.id   AF-A0A7J3CVF9-F1
#
_cell.length_a   1.000
_cell.length_b   1.000
_cell.length_c   1.000
_cell.angle_alpha   90.00
_cell.angle_beta   90.00
_cell.angle_gamma   90.00
#
_symmetry.space_group_name_H-M   'P 1'
#
loop_
_entity.id
_entity.type
_entity.pdbx_description
1 polymer ?
#
loop_
_entity_poly.entity_id
_entity_poly.type
_entity_poly.pdbx_seq_one_letter_code
_entity_poly.pdbx_strand_id
1 'polypeptide(L)'
;MKIFLNQKQISRIKKIKLGELGRKLDVNFKLMGNTLDVEGSALSEYTAANIIKALATGFSMQQALLLRDVDYMLQKINIKDYIRPSRIKQIKARLIGKKGKVLKTLSMLSDCALKLEDNTINILGTTKNVDTATSAILSLIRGSKYSSVYRILEQKPQFFEDLGLKPIMPPKKKQKRKN
;
A
#
# COMPACT_ATOMS: atom_id res chain seq x y z
N MET A 1 19.96 3.54 11.51
CA MET A 1 18.62 2.97 11.86
C MET A 1 18.62 1.43 11.84
N LYS A 2 17.89 0.75 12.76
CA LYS A 2 17.78 -0.73 12.80
C LYS A 2 16.42 -1.23 12.30
N ILE A 3 16.41 -2.31 11.51
CA ILE A 3 15.18 -2.93 10.97
C ILE A 3 15.16 -4.40 11.36
N PHE A 4 14.13 -4.81 12.12
CA PHE A 4 13.89 -6.21 12.45
C PHE A 4 13.13 -6.91 11.32
N LEU A 5 13.66 -8.03 10.86
CA LEU A 5 13.09 -8.83 9.78
C LEU A 5 12.81 -10.25 10.25
N ASN A 6 11.69 -10.82 9.83
CA ASN A 6 11.41 -12.24 10.05
C ASN A 6 12.19 -13.13 9.04
N GLN A 7 12.23 -14.45 9.26
CA GLN A 7 12.98 -15.38 8.40
C GLN A 7 12.58 -15.29 6.92
N LYS A 8 11.28 -15.11 6.63
CA LYS A 8 10.76 -14.98 5.27
C LYS A 8 11.24 -13.70 4.60
N GLN A 9 11.24 -12.59 5.31
CA GLN A 9 11.74 -11.30 4.83
C GLN A 9 13.26 -11.36 4.57
N ILE A 10 14.02 -11.98 5.47
CA ILE A 10 15.46 -12.18 5.29
C ILE A 10 15.74 -12.99 4.03
N SER A 11 14.98 -14.05 3.76
CA SER A 11 15.13 -14.87 2.55
C SER A 11 14.94 -14.07 1.25
N ARG A 12 14.09 -13.03 1.27
CA ARG A 12 13.87 -12.12 0.14
C ARG A 12 15.02 -11.13 0.04
N ILE A 13 15.40 -10.51 1.16
CA ILE A 13 16.47 -9.51 1.18
C ILE A 13 17.81 -10.12 0.78
N LYS A 14 18.12 -11.35 1.19
CA LYS A 14 19.34 -12.08 0.79
C LYS A 14 19.45 -12.31 -0.73
N LYS A 15 18.33 -12.37 -1.45
CA LYS A 15 18.33 -12.52 -2.92
C LYS A 15 18.61 -11.20 -3.65
N ILE A 16 18.59 -10.08 -2.94
CA ILE A 16 18.77 -8.75 -3.49
C ILE A 16 20.24 -8.35 -3.31
N LYS A 17 20.79 -7.69 -4.32
CA LYS A 17 22.14 -7.12 -4.25
C LYS A 17 22.16 -5.86 -3.38
N LEU A 18 22.27 -6.03 -2.07
CA LEU A 18 22.31 -4.93 -1.10
C LEU A 18 23.44 -3.93 -1.37
N GLY A 19 24.59 -4.38 -1.87
CA GLY A 19 25.71 -3.49 -2.22
C GLY A 19 25.39 -2.52 -3.35
N GLU A 20 24.69 -2.96 -4.40
CA GLU A 20 24.25 -2.08 -5.50
C GLU A 20 23.17 -1.09 -5.03
N LEU A 21 22.27 -1.55 -4.15
CA LEU A 21 21.23 -0.69 -3.58
C LEU A 21 21.81 0.37 -2.65
N GLY A 22 22.77 -0.01 -1.80
CA GLY A 22 23.46 0.91 -0.89
C GLY A 22 24.12 2.07 -1.63
N ARG A 23 24.84 1.78 -2.72
CA ARG A 23 25.45 2.80 -3.59
C ARG A 23 24.44 3.78 -4.19
N LYS A 24 23.26 3.30 -4.60
CA LYS A 24 22.21 4.16 -5.20
C LYS A 24 21.51 5.07 -4.18
N LEU A 25 21.54 4.68 -2.92
CA LEU A 25 20.85 5.38 -1.82
C LEU A 25 21.82 6.13 -0.91
N ASP A 26 23.12 6.03 -1.16
CA ASP A 26 24.19 6.57 -0.32
C ASP A 26 24.06 6.10 1.14
N VAL A 27 23.86 4.78 1.31
CA VAL A 27 23.76 4.13 2.62
C VAL A 27 24.54 2.82 2.65
N ASN A 28 25.03 2.46 3.83
CA ASN A 28 25.62 1.17 4.10
C ASN A 28 24.61 0.23 4.78
N PHE A 29 24.54 -1.02 4.31
CA PHE A 29 23.65 -2.04 4.84
C PHE A 29 24.47 -3.14 5.53
N LYS A 30 24.23 -3.38 6.81
CA LYS A 30 24.83 -4.48 7.58
C LYS A 30 23.76 -5.44 8.06
N LEU A 31 23.80 -6.68 7.61
CA LEU A 31 22.84 -7.71 8.04
C LEU A 31 23.46 -8.56 9.16
N MET A 32 22.90 -8.48 10.36
CA MET A 32 23.32 -9.24 11.54
C MET A 32 22.17 -10.14 12.00
N GLY A 33 22.21 -11.41 11.59
CA GLY A 33 21.15 -12.38 11.89
C GLY A 33 19.80 -11.93 11.32
N ASN A 34 18.91 -11.46 12.20
CA ASN A 34 17.56 -11.00 11.86
C ASN A 34 17.40 -9.47 11.82
N THR A 35 18.49 -8.74 12.04
CA THR A 35 18.48 -7.28 12.08
C THR A 35 19.29 -6.74 10.90
N LEU A 36 18.70 -5.80 10.16
CA LEU A 36 19.40 -5.02 9.15
C LEU A 36 19.67 -3.63 9.71
N ASP A 37 20.93 -3.30 9.88
CA ASP A 37 21.40 -1.98 10.24
C ASP A 37 21.65 -1.18 8.96
N VAL A 38 21.07 0.02 8.92
CA VAL A 38 21.20 1.00 7.84
C VAL A 38 21.97 2.18 8.42
N GLU A 39 23.11 2.52 7.82
CA GLU A 39 23.98 3.63 8.23
C GLU A 39 24.08 4.64 7.09
N GLY A 40 23.78 5.92 7.37
CA GLY A 40 23.88 7.01 6.41
C GLY A 40 23.34 8.34 6.96
N SER A 41 22.99 9.27 6.09
CA SER A 41 22.28 10.50 6.50
C SER A 41 20.86 10.17 7.00
N ALA A 42 20.29 10.97 7.90
CA ALA A 42 18.95 10.71 8.45
C ALA A 42 17.87 10.54 7.37
N LEU A 43 17.93 11.34 6.31
CA LEU A 43 16.99 11.27 5.19
C LEU A 43 17.24 10.00 4.34
N SER A 44 18.50 9.72 4.00
CA SER A 44 18.87 8.52 3.24
C SER A 44 18.51 7.24 3.99
N GLU A 45 18.74 7.20 5.31
CA GLU A 45 18.37 6.08 6.18
C GLU A 45 16.86 5.84 6.19
N TYR A 46 16.06 6.91 6.32
CA TYR A 46 14.61 6.81 6.31
C TYR A 46 14.08 6.23 4.99
N THR A 47 14.53 6.80 3.87
CA THR A 47 14.17 6.35 2.53
C THR A 47 14.60 4.91 2.28
N ALA A 48 15.85 4.58 2.60
CA ALA A 48 16.39 3.23 2.48
C ALA A 48 15.61 2.22 3.34
N ALA A 49 15.24 2.60 4.56
CA ALA A 49 14.46 1.72 5.42
C ALA A 49 13.07 1.44 4.86
N ASN A 50 12.40 2.43 4.27
CA ASN A 50 11.10 2.23 3.62
C ASN A 50 11.22 1.33 2.37
N ILE A 51 12.27 1.52 1.57
CA ILE A 51 12.58 0.65 0.43
C ILE A 51 12.81 -0.80 0.89
N ILE A 52 13.65 -1.01 1.91
CA ILE A 52 13.90 -2.35 2.46
C ILE A 52 12.61 -2.96 2.99
N LYS A 53 11.77 -2.20 3.71
CA LYS A 53 10.47 -2.69 4.21
C LYS A 53 9.56 -3.11 3.06
N ALA A 54 9.51 -2.36 1.96
CA ALA A 54 8.73 -2.72 0.77
C ALA A 54 9.25 -4.02 0.13
N LEU A 55 10.57 -4.12 -0.07
CA LEU A 55 11.21 -5.31 -0.63
C LEU A 55 10.99 -6.55 0.25
N ALA A 56 11.13 -6.39 1.56
CA ALA A 56 10.90 -7.42 2.56
C ALA A 56 9.48 -8.00 2.48
N THR A 57 8.46 -7.15 2.28
CA THR A 57 7.06 -7.56 2.09
C THR A 57 6.82 -8.26 0.75
N GLY A 58 7.69 -8.04 -0.25
CA GLY A 58 7.60 -8.68 -1.57
C GLY A 58 7.06 -7.76 -2.67
N PHE A 59 7.24 -6.44 -2.52
CA PHE A 59 7.19 -5.53 -3.67
C PHE A 59 8.40 -5.76 -4.57
N SER A 60 8.25 -5.47 -5.86
CA SER A 60 9.36 -5.53 -6.81
C SER A 60 10.37 -4.42 -6.55
N MET A 61 11.59 -4.57 -7.07
CA MET A 61 12.61 -3.53 -6.99
C MET A 61 12.15 -2.21 -7.61
N GLN A 62 11.50 -2.28 -8.77
CA GLN A 62 10.96 -1.12 -9.47
C GLN A 62 9.93 -0.37 -8.62
N GLN A 63 9.01 -1.10 -7.98
CA GLN A 63 8.00 -0.49 -7.10
C GLN A 63 8.63 0.11 -5.84
N ALA A 64 9.56 -0.61 -5.21
CA ALA A 64 10.20 -0.13 -3.98
C ALA A 64 10.99 1.16 -4.24
N LEU A 65 11.68 1.27 -5.38
CA LEU A 65 12.45 2.47 -5.74
C LEU A 65 11.60 3.73 -5.96
N LEU A 66 10.28 3.61 -6.16
CA LEU A 66 9.39 4.77 -6.20
C LEU A 66 9.41 5.55 -4.87
N LEU A 67 9.69 4.88 -3.74
CA LEU A 67 9.80 5.51 -2.42
C LEU A 67 11.00 6.45 -2.27
N ARG A 68 11.83 6.61 -3.30
CA ARG A 68 12.84 7.66 -3.35
C ARG A 68 12.23 9.04 -3.57
N ASP A 69 11.07 9.07 -4.20
CA ASP A 69 10.30 10.29 -4.41
C ASP A 69 9.48 10.59 -3.15
N VAL A 70 9.48 11.85 -2.74
CA VAL A 70 8.79 12.36 -1.54
C VAL A 70 7.27 12.26 -1.66
N ASP A 71 6.74 12.24 -2.87
CA ASP A 71 5.32 12.11 -3.12
C ASP A 71 4.81 10.68 -2.94
N TYR A 72 5.72 9.70 -2.82
CA TYR A 72 5.40 8.29 -2.65
C TYR A 72 5.59 7.85 -1.20
N MET A 73 4.64 7.03 -0.73
CA MET A 73 4.68 6.47 0.62
C MET A 73 4.34 5.00 0.66
N LEU A 74 4.84 4.34 1.72
CA LEU A 74 4.51 2.97 2.07
C LEU A 74 3.64 2.97 3.34
N GLN A 75 2.34 2.73 3.18
CA GLN A 75 1.41 2.61 4.31
C GLN A 75 1.22 1.15 4.70
N LYS A 76 1.18 0.89 6.01
CA LYS A 76 0.86 -0.43 6.58
C LYS A 76 -0.45 -0.36 7.34
N ILE A 77 -1.33 -1.33 7.10
CA ILE A 77 -2.61 -1.47 7.78
C ILE A 77 -2.69 -2.88 8.36
N ASN A 78 -2.60 -3.00 9.68
CA ASN A 78 -2.82 -4.26 10.36
C ASN A 78 -4.32 -4.48 10.56
N ILE A 79 -4.86 -5.51 9.92
CA ILE A 79 -6.29 -5.85 9.95
C ILE A 79 -6.77 -6.09 11.39
N LYS A 80 -5.88 -6.59 12.27
CA LYS A 80 -6.21 -6.88 13.67
C LYS A 80 -6.65 -5.64 14.44
N ASP A 81 -6.20 -4.46 14.03
CA ASP A 81 -6.46 -3.21 14.75
C ASP A 81 -7.91 -2.72 14.52
N TYR A 82 -8.60 -3.26 13.52
CA TYR A 82 -9.93 -2.80 13.09
C TYR A 82 -11.04 -3.79 13.34
N ILE A 83 -10.72 -5.05 13.64
CA ILE A 83 -11.72 -6.12 13.76
C ILE A 83 -11.36 -7.13 14.85
N ARG A 84 -12.40 -7.78 15.39
CA ARG A 84 -12.25 -8.87 16.36
C ARG A 84 -11.49 -10.06 15.74
N PRO A 85 -10.67 -10.79 16.52
CA PRO A 85 -9.89 -11.93 16.03
C PRO A 85 -10.70 -12.99 15.27
N SER A 86 -11.93 -13.25 15.71
CA SER A 86 -12.84 -14.22 15.08
C SER A 86 -13.20 -13.90 13.62
N ARG A 87 -13.14 -12.63 13.23
CA ARG A 87 -13.50 -12.17 11.87
C ARG A 87 -12.30 -12.05 10.92
N ILE A 88 -11.06 -12.22 11.40
CA ILE A 88 -9.84 -12.01 10.59
C ILE A 88 -9.83 -12.90 9.36
N LYS A 89 -10.12 -14.20 9.51
CA LYS A 89 -10.13 -15.16 8.40
C LYS A 89 -11.14 -14.77 7.33
N GLN A 90 -12.34 -14.35 7.73
CA GLN A 90 -13.41 -13.93 6.83
C GLN A 90 -13.05 -12.64 6.08
N ILE A 91 -12.53 -11.62 6.79
CA ILE A 91 -12.14 -10.35 6.17
C ILE A 91 -10.95 -10.53 5.23
N LYS A 92 -9.96 -11.35 5.58
CA LYS A 92 -8.88 -11.70 4.65
C LYS A 92 -9.40 -12.38 3.39
N ALA A 93 -10.31 -13.34 3.52
CA ALA A 93 -10.93 -13.99 2.36
C ALA A 93 -11.68 -12.99 1.47
N ARG A 94 -12.35 -11.99 2.07
CA ARG A 94 -13.03 -10.89 1.36
C ARG A 94 -12.05 -9.99 0.62
N LEU A 95 -10.96 -9.57 1.27
CA LEU A 95 -9.95 -8.69 0.68
C LEU A 95 -9.18 -9.35 -0.47
N ILE A 96 -8.84 -10.64 -0.32
CA ILE A 96 -8.20 -11.41 -1.40
C ILE A 96 -9.21 -11.65 -2.52
N GLY A 97 -10.42 -12.07 -2.17
CA GLY A 97 -11.43 -12.51 -3.13
C GLY A 97 -11.00 -13.75 -3.90
N LYS A 98 -11.84 -14.18 -4.85
CA LYS A 98 -11.56 -15.36 -5.68
C LYS A 98 -10.28 -15.13 -6.49
N LYS A 99 -9.27 -15.99 -6.31
CA LYS A 99 -7.95 -15.93 -6.99
C LYS A 99 -7.23 -14.57 -6.84
N GLY A 100 -7.44 -13.85 -5.73
CA GLY A 100 -6.81 -12.54 -5.53
C GLY A 100 -7.44 -11.39 -6.33
N LYS A 101 -8.61 -11.61 -6.96
CA LYS A 101 -9.22 -10.64 -7.87
C LYS A 101 -9.55 -9.31 -7.20
N VAL A 102 -10.03 -9.33 -5.96
CA VAL A 102 -10.44 -8.10 -5.24
C VAL A 102 -9.22 -7.22 -4.97
N LEU A 103 -8.14 -7.79 -4.42
CA LEU A 103 -6.88 -7.07 -4.19
C LEU A 103 -6.30 -6.48 -5.50
N LYS A 104 -6.36 -7.24 -6.61
CA LYS A 104 -5.93 -6.76 -7.93
C LYS A 104 -6.80 -5.60 -8.43
N THR A 105 -8.12 -5.70 -8.31
CA THR A 105 -9.05 -4.63 -8.70
C THR A 105 -8.85 -3.38 -7.86
N LEU A 106 -8.70 -3.51 -6.53
CA LEU A 106 -8.39 -2.38 -5.67
C LEU A 106 -7.07 -1.71 -6.05
N SER A 107 -6.03 -2.51 -6.32
CA SER A 107 -4.71 -2.02 -6.74
C SER A 107 -4.82 -1.20 -8.03
N MET A 108 -5.55 -1.71 -9.01
CA MET A 108 -5.80 -1.03 -10.29
C MET A 108 -6.61 0.26 -10.11
N LEU A 109 -7.75 0.21 -9.42
CA LEU A 109 -8.62 1.39 -9.27
C LEU A 109 -7.99 2.48 -8.40
N SER A 110 -7.17 2.10 -7.42
CA SER A 110 -6.48 3.07 -6.55
C SER A 110 -5.18 3.60 -7.12
N ASP A 111 -4.66 3.07 -8.23
CA ASP A 111 -3.30 3.36 -8.74
C ASP A 111 -2.22 3.15 -7.66
N CYS A 112 -2.42 2.15 -6.81
CA CYS A 112 -1.49 1.76 -5.75
C CYS A 112 -1.09 0.31 -5.92
N ALA A 113 0.16 -0.01 -5.61
CA ALA A 113 0.60 -1.40 -5.45
C ALA A 113 0.16 -1.91 -4.07
N LEU A 114 -0.61 -3.01 -4.06
CA LEU A 114 -1.13 -3.61 -2.82
C LEU A 114 -0.53 -5.00 -2.57
N LYS A 115 -0.10 -5.26 -1.33
CA LYS A 115 0.39 -6.58 -0.90
C LYS A 115 -0.16 -6.93 0.48
N LEU A 116 -0.80 -8.09 0.58
CA LEU A 116 -1.20 -8.68 1.85
C LEU A 116 -0.08 -9.61 2.35
N GLU A 117 0.48 -9.30 3.50
CA GLU A 117 1.44 -10.14 4.22
C GLU A 117 0.86 -10.47 5.59
N ASP A 118 0.60 -11.75 5.83
CA ASP A 118 -0.04 -12.26 7.03
C ASP A 118 -1.38 -11.56 7.33
N ASN A 119 -1.40 -10.62 8.28
CA ASN A 119 -2.59 -9.85 8.65
C ASN A 119 -2.44 -8.35 8.33
N THR A 120 -1.39 -7.98 7.60
CA THR A 120 -1.04 -6.61 7.29
C THR A 120 -1.16 -6.37 5.80
N ILE A 121 -1.91 -5.34 5.41
CA ILE A 121 -1.96 -4.86 4.04
C ILE A 121 -0.95 -3.74 3.93
N ASN A 122 -0.04 -3.87 2.97
CA ASN A 122 0.93 -2.86 2.62
C ASN A 122 0.47 -2.20 1.32
N ILE A 123 0.49 -0.87 1.30
CA ILE A 123 0.03 -0.01 0.21
C ILE A 123 1.22 0.86 -0.19
N LEU A 124 1.59 0.83 -1.46
CA LEU A 124 2.64 1.68 -2.01
C LEU A 124 2.06 2.49 -3.17
N GLY A 125 2.18 3.80 -3.12
CA GLY A 125 1.68 4.72 -4.14
C GLY A 125 1.93 6.16 -3.74
N THR A 126 1.37 7.10 -4.49
CA THR A 126 1.42 8.52 -4.12
C THR A 126 0.60 8.77 -2.86
N THR A 127 0.95 9.77 -2.06
CA THR A 127 0.27 10.11 -0.80
C THR A 127 -1.26 10.19 -0.97
N LYS A 128 -1.72 10.93 -1.99
CA LYS A 128 -3.16 11.06 -2.32
C LYS A 128 -3.84 9.72 -2.66
N ASN A 129 -3.16 8.88 -3.45
CA ASN A 129 -3.70 7.57 -3.85
C ASN A 129 -3.70 6.58 -2.69
N VAL A 130 -2.70 6.66 -1.82
CA VAL A 130 -2.58 5.81 -0.63
C VAL A 130 -3.69 6.12 0.37
N ASP A 131 -4.05 7.38 0.58
CA ASP A 131 -5.18 7.77 1.45
C ASP A 131 -6.51 7.24 0.93
N THR A 132 -6.70 7.35 -0.39
CA THR A 132 -7.89 6.85 -1.08
C THR A 132 -7.97 5.32 -1.00
N ALA A 133 -6.86 4.62 -1.25
CA ALA A 133 -6.76 3.16 -1.13
C ALA A 133 -7.02 2.70 0.31
N THR A 134 -6.46 3.41 1.30
CA THR A 134 -6.61 3.14 2.72
C THR A 134 -8.08 3.20 3.12
N SER A 135 -8.78 4.29 2.74
CA SER A 135 -10.20 4.46 3.04
C SER A 135 -11.09 3.37 2.41
N ALA A 136 -10.78 2.98 1.17
CA ALA A 136 -11.47 1.89 0.47
C ALA A 136 -11.25 0.53 1.16
N ILE A 137 -10.01 0.22 1.54
CA ILE A 137 -9.64 -1.01 2.24
C ILE A 137 -10.31 -1.08 3.61
N LEU A 138 -10.28 0.01 4.38
CA LEU A 138 -10.93 0.07 5.69
C LEU A 138 -12.46 -0.09 5.58
N SER A 139 -13.07 0.51 4.55
CA SER A 139 -14.50 0.29 4.26
C SER A 139 -14.81 -1.19 3.99
N LEU A 140 -13.97 -1.89 3.21
CA LEU A 140 -14.14 -3.33 3.00
C LEU A 140 -13.96 -4.15 4.28
N ILE A 141 -12.98 -3.80 5.11
CA ILE A 141 -12.73 -4.44 6.41
C ILE A 141 -13.94 -4.27 7.33
N ARG A 142 -14.61 -3.10 7.29
CA ARG A 142 -15.84 -2.81 8.05
C ARG A 142 -17.10 -3.46 7.46
N GLY A 143 -16.99 -4.13 6.30
CA GLY A 143 -18.07 -4.92 5.72
C GLY A 143 -18.81 -4.27 4.55
N SER A 144 -18.40 -3.08 4.10
CA SER A 144 -19.01 -2.39 2.95
C SER A 144 -18.95 -3.23 1.68
N LYS A 145 -20.02 -3.22 0.88
CA LYS A 145 -20.13 -4.00 -0.37
C LYS A 145 -19.03 -3.62 -1.36
N TYR A 146 -18.52 -4.59 -2.13
CA TYR A 146 -17.48 -4.34 -3.14
C TYR A 146 -17.90 -3.27 -4.15
N SER A 147 -19.13 -3.34 -4.65
CA SER A 147 -19.67 -2.38 -5.62
C SER A 147 -19.66 -0.95 -5.12
N SER A 148 -19.96 -0.73 -3.83
CA SER A 148 -19.90 0.59 -3.20
C SER A 148 -18.46 1.12 -3.15
N VAL A 149 -17.51 0.26 -2.78
CA VAL A 149 -16.10 0.64 -2.67
C VAL A 149 -15.46 0.91 -4.04
N TYR A 150 -15.74 0.06 -5.03
CA TYR A 150 -15.24 0.26 -6.39
C TYR A 150 -15.77 1.55 -6.99
N ARG A 151 -17.06 1.83 -6.81
CA ARG A 151 -17.65 3.10 -7.27
C ARG A 151 -16.94 4.32 -6.69
N ILE A 152 -16.53 4.28 -5.42
CA ILE A 152 -15.80 5.39 -4.79
C ILE A 152 -14.41 5.54 -5.42
N LEU A 153 -13.71 4.43 -5.66
CA LEU A 153 -12.38 4.44 -6.29
C LEU A 153 -12.44 4.88 -7.77
N GLU A 154 -13.48 4.50 -8.50
CA GLU A 154 -13.73 4.91 -9.89
C GLU A 154 -14.12 6.39 -9.99
N GLN A 155 -14.78 6.93 -8.96
CA GLN A 155 -15.17 8.33 -8.88
C GLN A 155 -14.02 9.26 -8.49
N LYS A 156 -12.76 8.81 -8.57
CA LYS A 156 -11.58 9.67 -8.48
C LYS A 156 -11.91 10.98 -9.20
N PRO A 157 -12.04 12.11 -8.48
CA PRO A 157 -12.11 13.37 -9.17
C PRO A 157 -10.83 13.44 -9.98
N GLN A 158 -10.96 13.45 -11.31
CA GLN A 158 -9.97 14.16 -12.11
C GLN A 158 -10.03 15.56 -11.54
N PHE A 159 -9.15 15.85 -10.59
CA PHE A 159 -8.88 17.22 -10.20
C PHE A 159 -8.30 17.83 -11.47
N PHE A 160 -9.19 18.47 -12.23
CA PHE A 160 -8.85 19.51 -13.18
C PHE A 160 -7.95 20.46 -12.39
N GLU A 161 -6.67 20.45 -12.70
CA GLU A 161 -5.74 21.46 -12.19
C GLU A 161 -6.29 22.83 -12.59
N ASP A 162 -6.79 23.56 -11.59
CA ASP A 162 -6.73 25.00 -11.45
C ASP A 162 -7.25 25.92 -12.58
N LEU A 163 -8.21 25.48 -13.41
CA LEU A 163 -8.84 26.36 -14.42
C LEU A 163 -10.08 27.13 -13.92
N GLY A 164 -10.39 27.12 -12.62
CA GLY A 164 -11.51 27.89 -12.07
C GLY A 164 -12.91 27.46 -12.56
N LEU A 165 -13.05 26.26 -13.14
CA LEU A 165 -14.33 25.74 -13.62
C LEU A 165 -15.06 24.97 -12.52
N LYS A 166 -16.38 25.23 -12.40
CA LYS A 166 -17.26 24.57 -11.42
C LYS A 166 -17.18 23.04 -11.55
N PRO A 167 -17.24 22.29 -10.44
CA PRO A 167 -17.18 20.84 -10.47
C PRO A 167 -18.32 20.26 -11.31
N ILE A 168 -18.00 19.34 -12.21
CA ILE A 168 -19.00 18.49 -12.87
C ILE A 168 -19.55 17.55 -11.80
N MET A 169 -20.65 17.95 -11.15
CA MET A 169 -21.35 17.07 -10.23
C MET A 169 -21.78 15.81 -10.99
N PRO A 170 -21.52 14.61 -10.45
CA PRO A 170 -22.06 13.39 -11.05
C PRO A 170 -23.59 13.49 -11.08
N PRO A 171 -24.26 12.98 -12.13
CA PRO A 171 -25.70 13.13 -12.27
C PRO A 171 -26.40 12.54 -11.05
N LYS A 172 -27.23 13.35 -10.37
CA LYS A 172 -28.10 12.89 -9.28
C LYS A 172 -28.94 11.74 -9.83
N LYS A 173 -28.79 10.53 -9.28
CA LYS A 173 -29.66 9.40 -9.61
C LYS A 173 -31.10 9.84 -9.34
N LYS A 174 -31.92 9.95 -10.39
CA LYS A 174 -33.37 10.18 -10.25
C LYS A 174 -33.92 9.07 -9.35
N GLN A 175 -34.41 9.44 -8.17
CA GLN A 175 -35.19 8.56 -7.33
C GLN A 175 -36.43 8.19 -8.14
N LYS A 176 -36.52 6.96 -8.67
CA LYS A 176 -37.78 6.45 -9.21
C LYS A 176 -38.75 6.39 -8.04
N ARG A 177 -39.65 7.38 -7.94
CA ARG A 177 -40.86 7.28 -7.12
C ARG A 177 -41.61 6.06 -7.64
N LYS A 178 -41.72 5.03 -6.81
CA LYS A 178 -42.68 3.96 -7.04
C LYS A 178 -44.05 4.55 -6.67
N ASN A 179 -44.90 4.70 -7.67
CA ASN A 179 -46.35 4.69 -7.45
C ASN A 179 -46.77 3.23 -7.28
#